data_AF-A0A9D1S1A4-F1
#
_entry.id   AF-A0A9D1S1A4-F1
#
_cell.length_a   1.000
_cell.length_b   1.000
_cell.length_c   1.000
_cell.angle_alpha   90.00
_cell.angle_beta   90.00
_cell.angle_gamma   90.00
#
_symmetry.space_group_name_H-M   'P 1'
#
loop_
_entity.id
_entity.type
_entity.pdbx_description
1 polymer ?
#
loop_
_entity_poly.entity_id
_entity_poly.type
_entity_poly.pdbx_seq_one_letter_code
_entity_poly.pdbx_strand_id
1 'polypeptide(L)'
;MRWRKQIDWGPRPLSHEEWAVLEARIAAPDLLAVDDAVEELTGFMDGFTSELDGEPLTGVTDGQLCVVHHQVAASGGGREHAVIFFAAGPVGIASPDAFTRLGSAASSLVNHFQTEGITIESIQWTERPYVKRPF
;
A
#
# COMPACT_ATOMS: atom_id res chain seq x y z
N MET A 1 8.28 -13.15 0.95
CA MET A 1 6.99 -12.45 0.78
C MET A 1 6.00 -13.40 0.11
N ARG A 2 4.83 -13.68 0.71
CA ARG A 2 3.80 -14.54 0.11
C ARG A 2 2.54 -13.72 -0.13
N TRP A 3 2.49 -13.03 -1.27
CA TRP A 3 1.29 -12.33 -1.74
C TRP A 3 0.26 -13.36 -2.22
N ARG A 4 -0.95 -13.34 -1.66
CA ARG A 4 -2.10 -14.01 -2.28
C ARG A 4 -2.61 -13.16 -3.45
N LYS A 5 -1.84 -13.14 -4.54
CA LYS A 5 -2.25 -12.49 -5.79
C LYS A 5 -3.48 -13.23 -6.32
N GLN A 6 -4.60 -12.54 -6.56
CA GLN A 6 -5.81 -13.21 -7.04
C GLN A 6 -5.61 -13.71 -8.48
N ILE A 7 -5.15 -12.82 -9.36
CA ILE A 7 -4.88 -13.07 -10.79
C ILE A 7 -3.87 -12.00 -11.26
N ASP A 8 -3.33 -12.08 -12.48
CA ASP A 8 -2.32 -11.10 -12.94
C ASP A 8 -2.78 -9.64 -12.91
N TRP A 9 -4.09 -9.45 -12.94
CA TRP A 9 -4.74 -8.17 -13.06
C TRP A 9 -5.75 -7.89 -11.95
N GLY A 10 -5.87 -8.73 -10.92
CA GLY A 10 -7.09 -8.83 -10.11
C GLY A 10 -8.29 -9.38 -10.93
N PRO A 11 -9.56 -9.19 -10.51
CA PRO A 11 -10.73 -9.75 -11.18
C PRO A 11 -10.89 -9.39 -12.67
N ARG A 12 -10.34 -8.26 -13.13
CA ARG A 12 -10.34 -7.80 -14.52
C ARG A 12 -9.25 -6.75 -14.78
N PRO A 13 -8.92 -6.41 -16.05
CA PRO A 13 -8.06 -5.26 -16.33
C PRO A 13 -8.55 -3.98 -15.63
N LEU A 14 -7.60 -3.23 -15.09
CA LEU A 14 -7.85 -1.96 -14.41
C LEU A 14 -8.28 -0.91 -15.45
N SER A 15 -9.38 -0.21 -15.21
CA SER A 15 -9.78 0.92 -16.06
C SER A 15 -8.97 2.17 -15.73
N HIS A 16 -9.03 3.18 -16.60
CA HIS A 16 -8.30 4.43 -16.40
C HIS A 16 -8.78 5.23 -15.17
N GLU A 17 -10.03 5.03 -14.74
CA GLU A 17 -10.66 5.66 -13.58
C GLU A 17 -10.48 4.85 -12.29
N GLU A 18 -9.62 3.84 -12.27
CA GLU A 18 -9.52 2.91 -11.13
C GLU A 18 -8.11 2.80 -10.58
N TRP A 19 -8.07 2.47 -9.29
CA TRP A 19 -6.88 2.05 -8.56
C TRP A 19 -6.99 0.58 -8.18
N ALA A 20 -5.91 -0.15 -8.46
CA ALA A 20 -5.62 -1.42 -7.84
C ALA A 20 -5.16 -1.16 -6.40
N VAL A 21 -5.60 -2.01 -5.46
CA VAL A 21 -5.40 -1.76 -4.04
C VAL A 21 -4.77 -2.98 -3.38
N LEU A 22 -3.68 -2.75 -2.64
CA LEU A 22 -2.99 -3.77 -1.87
C LEU A 22 -2.85 -3.31 -0.42
N GLU A 23 -3.43 -4.04 0.51
CA GLU A 23 -3.32 -3.80 1.95
C GLU A 23 -2.29 -4.76 2.55
N ALA A 24 -1.39 -4.20 3.37
CA ALA A 24 -0.49 -4.92 4.25
C ALA A 24 -0.95 -4.72 5.68
N ARG A 25 -1.30 -5.80 6.39
CA ARG A 25 -1.49 -5.79 7.84
C ARG A 25 -0.24 -6.31 8.52
N ILE A 26 0.35 -5.48 9.35
CA ILE A 26 1.67 -5.71 9.92
C ILE A 26 1.50 -5.90 11.43
N ALA A 27 1.90 -7.07 11.91
CA ALA A 27 2.05 -7.34 13.33
C ALA A 27 3.53 -7.20 13.70
N ALA A 28 3.82 -6.41 14.72
CA ALA A 28 5.16 -6.16 15.23
C ALA A 28 5.11 -5.88 16.74
N PRO A 29 6.18 -6.20 17.49
CA PRO A 29 6.28 -5.85 18.90
C PRO A 29 6.37 -4.34 19.13
N ASP A 30 6.92 -3.60 18.17
CA ASP A 30 7.02 -2.14 18.18
C ASP A 30 6.31 -1.56 16.95
N LEU A 31 5.04 -1.18 17.14
CA LEU A 31 4.24 -0.56 16.08
C LEU A 31 4.59 0.92 15.85
N LEU A 32 5.27 1.57 16.79
CA LEU A 32 5.73 2.95 16.59
C LEU A 32 6.89 2.97 15.59
N ALA A 33 7.85 2.06 15.75
CA ALA A 33 8.93 1.90 14.78
C ALA A 33 8.42 1.55 13.38
N VAL A 34 7.33 0.77 13.27
CA VAL A 34 6.68 0.48 11.98
C VAL A 34 6.05 1.73 11.40
N ASP A 35 5.36 2.53 12.20
CA ASP A 35 4.75 3.78 11.76
C ASP A 35 5.80 4.77 11.26
N ASP A 36 6.84 5.01 12.05
CA ASP A 36 7.97 5.89 11.70
C ASP A 36 8.64 5.45 10.39
N ALA A 37 8.86 4.14 10.18
CA ALA A 37 9.44 3.64 8.94
C ALA A 37 8.50 3.76 7.73
N VAL A 38 7.19 3.66 7.93
CA VAL A 38 6.23 3.92 6.85
C VAL A 38 6.17 5.42 6.54
N GLU A 39 6.19 6.27 7.56
CA GLU A 39 6.29 7.72 7.39
C GLU A 39 7.59 8.11 6.70
N GLU A 40 8.72 7.50 7.03
CA GLU A 40 9.99 7.76 6.35
C GLU A 40 9.94 7.33 4.89
N LEU A 41 9.48 6.09 4.61
CA LEU A 41 9.34 5.57 3.26
C LEU A 41 8.43 6.46 2.38
N THR A 42 7.39 7.04 2.99
CA THR A 42 6.43 7.93 2.30
C THR A 42 6.84 9.42 2.35
N GLY A 43 7.67 9.82 3.30
CA GLY A 43 8.15 11.19 3.52
C GLY A 43 9.24 11.62 2.54
N PHE A 44 9.93 10.66 1.92
CA PHE A 44 10.76 10.91 0.72
C PHE A 44 9.93 11.10 -0.56
N MET A 45 8.59 11.03 -0.50
CA MET A 45 7.69 10.99 -1.65
C MET A 45 6.74 12.21 -1.63
N ASP A 46 7.27 13.35 -2.05
CA ASP A 46 6.52 14.61 -2.08
C ASP A 46 5.29 14.58 -3.01
N GLY A 47 4.14 14.99 -2.44
CA GLY A 47 3.26 15.98 -3.06
C GLY A 47 2.07 15.49 -3.87
N PHE A 48 1.04 14.95 -3.22
CA PHE A 48 -0.38 15.20 -3.55
C PHE A 48 -1.23 14.80 -2.33
N THR A 49 -1.65 15.76 -1.51
CA THR A 49 -2.59 15.53 -0.41
C THR A 49 -4.02 15.57 -0.94
N SER A 50 -4.58 14.40 -1.23
CA SER A 50 -6.02 14.21 -1.41
C SER A 50 -6.51 13.26 -0.32
N GLU A 51 -7.75 13.38 0.13
CA GLU A 51 -8.29 12.44 1.12
C GLU A 51 -9.02 11.29 0.42
N LEU A 52 -8.83 10.07 0.90
CA LEU A 52 -9.69 8.93 0.57
C LEU A 52 -10.34 8.45 1.86
N ASP A 53 -11.68 8.46 1.90
CA ASP A 53 -12.46 8.10 3.09
C ASP A 53 -12.06 8.89 4.36
N GLY A 54 -11.59 10.14 4.20
CA GLY A 54 -11.16 11.01 5.29
C GLY A 54 -9.73 10.78 5.78
N GLU A 55 -8.99 9.86 5.16
CA GLU A 55 -7.57 9.62 5.44
C GLU A 55 -6.69 10.29 4.38
N PRO A 56 -5.60 10.97 4.77
CA PRO A 56 -4.71 11.63 3.83
C PRO A 56 -3.98 10.59 2.95
N LEU A 57 -4.08 10.75 1.64
CA LEU A 57 -3.24 10.04 0.68
C LEU A 57 -1.92 10.79 0.49
N THR A 58 -0.82 10.03 0.50
CA THR A 58 0.49 10.53 0.05
C THR A 58 0.77 9.99 -1.35
N GLY A 59 0.89 10.90 -2.33
CA GLY A 59 1.10 10.60 -3.74
C GLY A 59 2.57 10.31 -4.09
N VAL A 60 2.81 9.28 -4.90
CA VAL A 60 4.13 8.83 -5.33
C VAL A 60 4.24 8.90 -6.86
N THR A 61 5.34 9.51 -7.31
CA THR A 61 5.78 9.66 -8.71
C THR A 61 4.93 10.57 -9.60
N ASP A 62 3.64 10.29 -9.83
CA ASP A 62 2.77 11.07 -10.77
C ASP A 62 1.25 10.87 -10.51
N GLY A 63 0.83 10.66 -9.25
CA GLY A 63 -0.56 10.28 -8.93
C GLY A 63 -0.94 8.85 -9.38
N GLN A 64 0.08 8.02 -9.65
CA GLN A 64 -0.04 6.64 -10.12
C GLN A 64 0.25 5.61 -9.04
N LEU A 65 0.86 6.02 -7.93
CA LEU A 65 0.98 5.24 -6.71
C LEU A 65 0.62 6.16 -5.54
N CYS A 66 -0.17 5.72 -4.59
CA CYS A 66 -0.49 6.43 -3.36
C CYS A 66 -0.46 5.47 -2.18
N VAL A 67 -0.20 6.00 -0.98
CA VAL A 67 -0.18 5.21 0.25
C VAL A 67 -1.02 5.88 1.33
N VAL A 68 -1.73 5.07 2.11
CA VAL A 68 -2.37 5.44 3.38
C VAL A 68 -1.93 4.43 4.43
N HIS A 69 -1.71 4.86 5.67
CA HIS A 69 -1.46 3.94 6.79
C HIS A 69 -2.17 4.38 8.06
N HIS A 70 -2.54 3.41 8.89
CA HIS A 70 -3.17 3.65 10.19
C HIS A 70 -3.12 2.38 11.04
N GLN A 71 -3.27 2.54 12.36
CA GLN A 71 -3.38 1.40 13.28
C GLN A 71 -4.79 0.81 13.26
N VAL A 72 -4.89 -0.52 13.16
CA VAL A 72 -6.14 -1.28 13.19
C VAL A 72 -6.16 -2.29 14.34
N ALA A 73 -7.35 -2.71 14.75
CA ALA A 73 -7.50 -3.80 15.71
C ALA A 73 -7.18 -5.14 15.03
N ALA A 74 -6.35 -5.96 15.69
CA ALA A 74 -6.02 -7.30 15.22
C ALA A 74 -7.15 -8.30 15.52
N SER A 75 -7.36 -9.28 14.64
CA SER A 75 -8.41 -10.30 14.81
C SER A 75 -8.22 -11.18 16.06
N GLY A 76 -7.00 -11.27 16.61
CA GLY A 76 -6.66 -12.05 17.79
C GLY A 76 -6.58 -11.24 19.10
N GLY A 77 -6.95 -9.96 19.07
CA GLY A 77 -6.65 -9.01 20.14
C GLY A 77 -5.27 -8.36 19.94
N GLY A 78 -5.15 -7.10 20.33
CA GLY A 78 -3.96 -6.26 20.06
C GLY A 78 -4.16 -5.30 18.88
N ARG A 79 -3.07 -4.70 18.41
CA ARG A 79 -3.05 -3.75 17.30
C ARG A 79 -2.15 -4.27 16.19
N GLU A 80 -2.50 -3.92 14.96
CA GLU A 80 -1.70 -4.10 13.75
C GLU A 80 -1.54 -2.75 13.07
N HIS A 81 -0.49 -2.58 12.27
CA HIS A 81 -0.35 -1.44 11.37
C HIS A 81 -0.87 -1.82 9.99
N ALA A 82 -1.88 -1.10 9.50
CA ALA A 82 -2.39 -1.27 8.15
C ALA A 82 -1.70 -0.26 7.23
N VAL A 83 -1.11 -0.74 6.14
CA VAL A 83 -0.54 0.09 5.07
C VAL A 83 -1.25 -0.28 3.77
N ILE A 84 -1.90 0.68 3.14
CA ILE A 84 -2.71 0.50 1.94
C ILE A 84 -2.03 1.22 0.78
N PHE A 85 -1.60 0.44 -0.19
CA PHE A 85 -1.04 0.90 -1.45
C PHE A 85 -2.13 0.97 -2.51
N PHE A 86 -2.20 2.09 -3.20
CA PHE A 86 -3.08 2.32 -4.34
C PHE A 86 -2.20 2.51 -5.56
N ALA A 87 -2.39 1.72 -6.61
CA ALA A 87 -1.67 1.92 -7.86
C ALA A 87 -2.62 2.00 -9.03
N ALA A 88 -2.29 2.86 -9.98
CA ALA A 88 -3.04 3.03 -11.21
C ALA A 88 -2.19 2.71 -12.43
N GLY A 89 -2.88 2.42 -13.53
CA GLY A 89 -2.27 2.49 -14.85
C GLY A 89 -1.95 3.94 -15.24
N PRO A 90 -1.18 4.15 -16.33
CA PRO A 90 -1.09 5.46 -16.96
C PRO A 90 -2.49 6.02 -17.23
N VAL A 91 -2.68 7.32 -17.06
CA VAL A 91 -3.97 7.96 -17.33
C VAL A 91 -4.41 7.64 -18.76
N GLY A 92 -5.61 7.09 -18.92
CA GLY A 92 -6.18 6.70 -20.22
C GLY A 92 -5.75 5.33 -20.77
N ILE A 93 -4.94 4.54 -20.05
CA ILE A 93 -4.42 3.24 -20.54
C ILE A 93 -4.64 2.13 -19.50
N ALA A 94 -5.28 1.03 -19.91
CA ALA A 94 -5.30 -0.21 -19.14
C ALA A 94 -3.94 -0.93 -19.29
N SER A 95 -3.11 -0.94 -18.24
CA SER A 95 -1.72 -1.45 -18.27
C SER A 95 -1.37 -2.26 -17.01
N PRO A 96 -0.53 -3.32 -17.08
CA PRO A 96 -0.21 -4.18 -15.92
C PRO A 96 0.71 -3.47 -14.92
N ASP A 97 1.19 -2.29 -15.30
CA ASP A 97 2.13 -1.48 -14.53
C ASP A 97 1.64 -1.18 -13.11
N ALA A 98 0.32 -1.08 -12.91
CA ALA A 98 -0.25 -0.92 -11.57
C ALA A 98 0.14 -2.06 -10.63
N PHE A 99 0.02 -3.31 -11.07
CA PHE A 99 0.34 -4.49 -10.25
C PHE A 99 1.85 -4.67 -10.07
N THR A 100 2.64 -4.34 -11.10
CA THR A 100 4.10 -4.29 -10.99
C THR A 100 4.53 -3.26 -9.94
N ARG A 101 3.93 -2.06 -9.96
CA ARG A 101 4.19 -1.01 -8.96
C ARG A 101 3.81 -1.44 -7.55
N LEU A 102 2.65 -2.08 -7.36
CA LEU A 102 2.28 -2.64 -6.05
C LEU A 102 3.31 -3.65 -5.57
N GLY A 103 3.80 -4.54 -6.45
CA GLY A 103 4.86 -5.48 -6.13
C GLY A 103 6.18 -4.80 -5.73
N SER A 104 6.57 -3.75 -6.45
CA SER A 104 7.75 -2.94 -6.13
C SER A 104 7.60 -2.19 -4.80
N ALA A 105 6.45 -1.58 -4.54
CA ALA A 105 6.16 -0.87 -3.30
C ALA A 105 6.18 -1.82 -2.10
N ALA A 106 5.53 -2.98 -2.23
CA ALA A 106 5.53 -4.01 -1.19
C ALA A 106 6.93 -4.58 -0.92
N SER A 107 7.74 -4.78 -1.95
CA SER A 107 9.14 -5.21 -1.80
C SER A 107 9.99 -4.13 -1.11
N SER A 108 9.78 -2.86 -1.48
CA SER A 108 10.49 -1.72 -0.89
C SER A 108 10.16 -1.57 0.60
N LEU A 109 8.89 -1.72 0.98
CA LEU A 109 8.47 -1.72 2.38
C LEU A 109 9.19 -2.80 3.19
N VAL A 110 9.20 -4.05 2.69
CA VAL A 110 9.88 -5.16 3.38
C VAL A 110 11.38 -4.91 3.49
N ASN A 111 12.01 -4.42 2.42
CA ASN A 111 13.44 -4.10 2.42
C ASN A 111 13.76 -2.97 3.39
N HIS A 112 12.90 -1.97 3.51
CA HIS A 112 13.08 -0.86 4.44
C HIS A 112 13.02 -1.33 5.89
N PHE A 113 12.01 -2.14 6.27
CA PHE A 113 11.97 -2.74 7.61
C PHE A 113 13.22 -3.57 7.93
N GLN A 114 13.74 -4.33 6.96
CA GLN A 114 14.98 -5.09 7.14
C GLN A 114 16.20 -4.19 7.32
N THR A 115 16.25 -3.06 6.61
CA THR A 115 17.34 -2.09 6.66
C THR A 115 17.36 -1.37 8.00
N GLU A 116 16.19 -0.95 8.50
CA GLU A 116 16.01 -0.31 9.80
C GLU A 116 16.10 -1.29 10.98
N GLY A 117 16.23 -2.59 10.72
CA GLY A 117 16.29 -3.62 11.76
C GLY A 117 14.98 -3.81 12.54
N ILE A 118 13.85 -3.41 11.95
CA ILE A 118 12.53 -3.50 12.57
C ILE A 118 12.09 -4.97 12.61
N THR A 119 11.75 -5.44 13.80
CA THR A 119 11.26 -6.80 13.99
C THR A 119 9.80 -6.89 13.56
N ILE A 120 9.50 -7.74 12.59
CA ILE A 120 8.13 -7.98 12.11
C ILE A 120 7.73 -9.41 12.47
N GLU A 121 6.62 -9.57 13.17
CA GLU A 121 6.06 -10.89 13.50
C GLU A 121 5.37 -11.50 12.28
N SER A 122 4.55 -10.71 11.60
CA SER A 122 3.91 -11.12 10.35
C SER A 122 3.49 -9.94 9.49
N ILE A 123 3.41 -10.18 8.17
CA ILE A 123 2.76 -9.28 7.23
C ILE A 123 1.73 -10.08 6.44
N GLN A 124 0.47 -9.69 6.56
CA GLN A 124 -0.63 -10.26 5.78
C GLN A 124 -0.97 -9.33 4.62
N TRP A 125 -0.72 -9.83 3.41
CA TRP A 125 -1.00 -9.09 2.18
C TRP A 125 -2.36 -9.48 1.62
N THR A 126 -3.23 -8.48 1.43
CA THR A 126 -4.59 -8.65 0.91
C THR A 126 -4.80 -7.73 -0.28
N GLU A 127 -5.11 -8.31 -1.43
CA GLU A 127 -5.61 -7.55 -2.58
C GLU A 127 -7.07 -7.16 -2.30
N ARG A 128 -7.37 -5.86 -2.38
CA ARG A 128 -8.73 -5.33 -2.16
C ARG A 128 -9.42 -5.08 -3.51
N PRO A 129 -10.77 -4.98 -3.53
CA PRO A 129 -11.49 -4.56 -4.72
C PRO A 129 -10.94 -3.23 -5.26
N TYR A 130 -11.03 -3.02 -6.57
CA TYR A 130 -10.62 -1.76 -7.15
C TYR A 130 -11.48 -0.63 -6.61
N VAL A 131 -10.85 0.52 -6.44
CA VAL A 131 -11.52 1.75 -6.03
C VAL A 131 -11.49 2.75 -7.17
N LYS A 132 -12.51 3.61 -7.24
CA LYS A 132 -12.49 4.72 -8.20
C LYS A 132 -11.40 5.70 -7.81
N ARG A 133 -10.70 6.20 -8.82
CA ARG A 133 -9.80 7.34 -8.69
C ARG A 133 -10.58 8.55 -8.19
N PRO A 134 -10.12 9.24 -7.15
CA PRO A 134 -10.71 10.51 -6.75
C PRO A 134 -10.43 11.64 -7.76
N PHE A 135 -9.49 11.45 -8.69
CA PHE A 135 -9.11 12.40 -9.75
C PHE A 135 -8.61 11.72 -11.04
#